data_AF-A0A969EIK2-F1
#
_entry.id   AF-A0A969EIK2-F1
#
_cell.length_a   1.000
_cell.length_b   1.000
_cell.length_c   1.000
_cell.angle_alpha   90.00
_cell.angle_beta   90.00
_cell.angle_gamma   90.00
#
_symmetry.space_group_name_H-M   'P 1'
#
loop_
_entity.id
_entity.type
_entity.pdbx_description
1 polymer ?
#
loop_
_entity_poly.entity_id
_entity_poly.type
_entity_poly.pdbx_seq_one_letter_code
_entity_poly.pdbx_strand_id
1 'polypeptide(L)'
;MGLTVNGKEIGEEINLSKKGKVEVRGFMRSALPMDKLEIIQNGNIVKEIPLNGDRKNADFAVTLPVTTSGWILLRTYSNHQKENLDLYPYATTNSIFVNVAGKTPNSAEDADYFLTWIDRIEEAAHRATSYIDDEEKSRIIDDIKKARSVFERKK
;
A
#
# COMPACT_ATOMS: atom_id res chain seq x y z
N MET A 1 -13.44 -9.84 -5.68
CA MET A 1 -12.62 -9.26 -6.76
C MET A 1 -11.35 -10.08 -6.89
N GLY A 2 -10.69 -10.06 -8.05
CA GLY A 2 -9.43 -10.79 -8.28
C GLY A 2 -8.47 -9.97 -9.13
N LEU A 3 -7.18 -10.25 -8.97
CA LEU A 3 -6.08 -9.57 -9.65
C LEU A 3 -5.00 -10.58 -9.99
N THR A 4 -4.49 -10.53 -11.22
CA THR A 4 -3.24 -11.19 -11.61
C THR A 4 -2.33 -10.23 -12.34
N VAL A 5 -1.02 -10.44 -12.21
CA VAL A 5 0.01 -9.66 -12.90
C VAL A 5 0.97 -10.63 -13.57
N ASN A 6 1.14 -10.58 -14.89
CA ASN A 6 1.88 -11.59 -15.67
C ASN A 6 1.49 -13.04 -15.31
N GLY A 7 0.21 -13.28 -15.00
CA GLY A 7 -0.31 -14.59 -14.60
C GLY A 7 0.02 -15.02 -13.16
N LYS A 8 0.67 -14.17 -12.36
CA LYS A 8 0.86 -14.40 -10.91
C LYS A 8 -0.35 -13.94 -10.11
N GLU A 9 -0.66 -14.68 -9.07
CA GLU A 9 -1.79 -14.48 -8.16
C GLU A 9 -1.43 -13.55 -7.00
N ILE A 10 -2.46 -13.07 -6.31
CA ILE A 10 -2.32 -12.21 -5.12
C ILE A 10 -1.47 -12.87 -4.03
N GLY A 11 -0.55 -12.11 -3.44
CA GLY A 11 0.43 -12.59 -2.47
C GLY A 11 1.71 -13.18 -3.07
N GLU A 12 1.75 -13.42 -4.39
CA GLU A 12 2.98 -13.86 -5.06
C GLU A 12 3.93 -12.69 -5.40
N GLU A 13 5.13 -13.07 -5.85
CA GLU A 13 6.15 -12.15 -6.34
C GLU A 13 6.45 -12.35 -7.83
N ILE A 14 6.83 -11.27 -8.50
CA ILE A 14 7.30 -11.23 -9.89
C ILE A 14 8.69 -10.62 -9.92
N ASN A 15 9.62 -11.28 -10.61
CA ASN A 15 10.96 -10.77 -10.81
C ASN A 15 11.14 -10.27 -12.24
N LEU A 16 11.38 -8.98 -12.40
CA LEU A 16 11.73 -8.34 -13.67
C LEU A 16 13.23 -8.08 -13.70
N SER A 17 13.94 -8.57 -14.71
CA SER A 17 15.40 -8.34 -14.84
C SER A 17 15.77 -6.87 -15.02
N LYS A 18 14.84 -6.06 -15.56
CA LYS A 18 14.95 -4.61 -15.75
C LYS A 18 13.56 -3.97 -15.70
N LYS A 19 13.53 -2.63 -15.67
CA LYS A 19 12.28 -1.85 -15.83
C LYS A 19 11.55 -2.30 -17.09
N GLY A 20 10.22 -2.40 -17.02
CA GLY A 20 9.46 -3.01 -18.10
C GLY A 20 7.97 -2.73 -18.02
N LYS A 21 7.20 -3.57 -18.69
CA LYS A 21 5.73 -3.55 -18.64
C LYS A 21 5.25 -4.89 -18.11
N VAL A 22 4.13 -4.86 -17.40
CA VAL A 22 3.43 -6.05 -16.92
C VAL A 22 2.00 -6.05 -17.43
N GLU A 23 1.49 -7.22 -17.81
CA GLU A 23 0.08 -7.43 -18.08
C GLU A 23 -0.65 -7.56 -16.74
N VAL A 24 -1.67 -6.76 -16.53
CA VAL A 24 -2.51 -6.78 -15.33
C VAL A 24 -3.92 -7.16 -15.77
N ARG A 25 -4.44 -8.24 -15.18
CA ARG A 25 -5.81 -8.70 -15.39
C ARG A 25 -6.55 -8.70 -14.08
N GLY A 26 -7.84 -8.43 -14.11
CA GLY A 26 -8.63 -8.50 -12.90
C GLY A 26 -10.12 -8.37 -13.15
N PHE A 27 -10.86 -8.56 -12.06
CA PHE A 27 -12.31 -8.47 -12.08
C PHE A 27 -12.85 -7.95 -10.75
N MET A 28 -13.99 -7.28 -10.81
CA MET A 28 -14.79 -6.87 -9.67
C MET A 28 -16.21 -7.40 -9.83
N ARG A 29 -16.79 -7.89 -8.74
CA ARG A 29 -18.21 -8.27 -8.63
C ARG A 29 -18.70 -7.77 -7.28
N SER A 30 -19.85 -7.12 -7.25
CA SER A 30 -20.45 -6.53 -6.05
C SER A 30 -21.97 -6.63 -6.09
N ALA A 31 -22.61 -6.80 -4.94
CA ALA A 31 -24.07 -6.70 -4.82
C ALA A 31 -24.56 -5.24 -4.94
N LEU A 32 -23.68 -4.28 -4.65
CA LEU A 32 -23.96 -2.84 -4.64
C LEU A 32 -23.16 -2.12 -5.73
N PRO A 33 -23.71 -1.06 -6.35
CA PRO A 33 -22.97 -0.24 -7.31
C PRO A 33 -21.71 0.35 -6.67
N MET A 34 -20.58 0.29 -7.39
CA MET A 34 -19.31 0.88 -6.96
C MET A 34 -19.07 2.20 -7.71
N ASP A 35 -18.28 3.10 -7.12
CA ASP A 35 -17.92 4.38 -7.76
C ASP A 35 -16.51 4.35 -8.34
N LYS A 36 -15.61 3.62 -7.70
CA LYS A 36 -14.20 3.53 -8.08
C LYS A 36 -13.73 2.09 -8.20
N LEU A 37 -12.91 1.84 -9.22
CA LEU A 37 -12.11 0.62 -9.38
C LEU A 37 -10.73 1.04 -9.87
N GLU A 38 -9.70 0.78 -9.08
CA GLU A 38 -8.38 1.41 -9.21
C GLU A 38 -7.27 0.39 -9.05
N ILE A 39 -6.30 0.42 -9.96
CA ILE A 39 -5.03 -0.27 -9.79
C ILE A 39 -4.08 0.68 -9.07
N ILE A 40 -3.58 0.24 -7.92
CA ILE A 40 -2.64 0.97 -7.08
C ILE A 40 -1.26 0.34 -7.23
N GLN A 41 -0.23 1.17 -7.41
CA GLN A 41 1.17 0.77 -7.34
C GLN A 41 1.90 1.67 -6.35
N ASN A 42 2.51 1.09 -5.32
CA ASN A 42 3.28 1.83 -4.30
C ASN A 42 2.51 3.05 -3.76
N GLY A 43 1.26 2.84 -3.34
CA GLY A 43 0.38 3.88 -2.80
C GLY A 43 -0.26 4.82 -3.82
N ASN A 44 0.17 4.79 -5.08
CA ASN A 44 -0.32 5.70 -6.13
C ASN A 44 -1.34 5.03 -7.05
N ILE A 45 -2.39 5.76 -7.42
CA ILE A 45 -3.35 5.31 -8.45
C ILE A 45 -2.67 5.38 -9.81
N VAL A 46 -2.31 4.22 -10.37
CA VAL A 46 -1.67 4.14 -11.69
C VAL A 46 -2.67 3.92 -12.82
N LYS A 47 -3.88 3.45 -12.50
CA LYS A 47 -4.98 3.31 -13.46
C LYS A 47 -6.34 3.27 -12.77
N GLU A 48 -7.28 4.09 -13.22
CA GLU A 48 -8.70 3.87 -12.96
C GLU A 48 -9.31 2.98 -14.06
N ILE A 49 -10.08 1.98 -13.65
CA ILE A 49 -10.83 1.08 -14.54
C ILE A 49 -12.28 1.59 -14.61
N PRO A 50 -12.79 1.90 -15.82
CA PRO A 50 -14.16 2.36 -15.98
C PRO A 50 -15.17 1.33 -15.46
N LEU A 51 -16.13 1.81 -14.69
CA LEU A 51 -17.31 1.04 -14.29
C LEU A 51 -18.50 1.50 -15.16
N ASN A 52 -19.11 0.55 -15.87
CA ASN A 52 -20.20 0.83 -16.80
C ASN A 52 -21.53 0.26 -16.29
N GLY A 53 -22.64 0.67 -16.90
CA GLY A 53 -23.97 0.13 -16.60
C GLY A 53 -24.37 0.33 -15.14
N ASP A 54 -24.73 -0.77 -14.47
CA ASP A 54 -25.13 -0.76 -13.06
C ASP A 54 -23.97 -0.62 -12.07
N ARG A 55 -22.73 -0.64 -12.57
CA ARG A 55 -21.47 -0.50 -11.81
C ARG A 55 -21.26 -1.58 -10.75
N LYS A 56 -21.87 -2.75 -10.92
CA LYS A 56 -21.74 -3.89 -10.00
C LYS A 56 -20.72 -4.93 -10.46
N ASN A 57 -20.22 -4.80 -11.68
CA ASN A 57 -19.27 -5.73 -12.26
C ASN A 57 -18.29 -5.00 -13.20
N ALA A 58 -17.10 -5.57 -13.31
CA ALA A 58 -16.10 -5.19 -14.31
C ALA A 58 -15.11 -6.34 -14.51
N ASP A 59 -14.64 -6.49 -15.74
CA ASP A 59 -13.50 -7.32 -16.12
C ASP A 59 -12.56 -6.45 -16.94
N PHE A 60 -11.25 -6.59 -16.73
CA PHE A 60 -10.27 -5.78 -17.44
C PHE A 60 -8.97 -6.53 -17.68
N ALA A 61 -8.26 -6.09 -18.73
CA ALA A 61 -6.89 -6.44 -19.02
C ALA A 61 -6.18 -5.17 -19.49
N VAL A 62 -5.10 -4.78 -18.83
CA VAL A 62 -4.32 -3.59 -19.15
C VAL A 62 -2.83 -3.88 -19.03
N THR A 63 -2.01 -3.08 -19.70
CA THR A 63 -0.55 -3.16 -19.59
C THR A 63 -0.05 -1.94 -18.84
N LEU A 64 0.69 -2.14 -17.75
CA LEU A 64 1.22 -1.05 -16.92
C LEU A 64 2.75 -1.01 -16.96
N PRO A 65 3.37 0.18 -17.01
CA PRO A 65 4.81 0.31 -16.82
C PRO A 65 5.20 0.06 -15.36
N VAL A 66 6.28 -0.68 -15.15
CA VAL A 66 6.90 -0.88 -13.82
C VAL A 66 8.36 -0.43 -13.89
N THR A 67 8.65 0.67 -13.21
CA THR A 67 9.97 1.32 -13.22
C THR A 67 10.77 1.12 -11.94
N THR A 68 10.11 0.72 -10.85
CA THR A 68 10.71 0.51 -9.53
C THR A 68 10.11 -0.73 -8.90
N SER A 69 10.85 -1.35 -7.98
CA SER A 69 10.34 -2.45 -7.18
C SER A 69 9.24 -1.97 -6.24
N GLY A 70 8.34 -2.86 -5.86
CA GLY A 70 7.23 -2.51 -5.00
C GLY A 70 6.11 -3.52 -5.05
N TRP A 71 4.88 -3.02 -5.03
CA TRP A 71 3.67 -3.83 -5.02
C TRP A 71 2.59 -3.22 -5.89
N ILE A 72 1.70 -4.09 -6.40
CA ILE A 72 0.50 -3.73 -7.16
C ILE A 72 -0.70 -4.38 -6.47
N LEU A 73 -1.79 -3.64 -6.30
CA LEU A 73 -3.08 -4.17 -5.83
C LEU A 73 -4.25 -3.54 -6.56
N LEU A 74 -5.43 -4.15 -6.42
CA LEU A 74 -6.68 -3.63 -6.94
C LEU A 74 -7.54 -3.14 -5.77
N ARG A 75 -8.09 -1.94 -5.89
CA ARG A 75 -8.98 -1.30 -4.92
C ARG A 75 -10.32 -0.98 -5.58
N THR A 76 -11.41 -1.17 -4.85
CA THR A 76 -12.72 -0.67 -5.26
C THR A 76 -13.46 -0.12 -4.06
N TYR A 77 -14.19 0.99 -4.25
CA TYR A 77 -15.03 1.56 -3.21
C TYR A 77 -16.18 2.38 -3.78
N SER A 78 -17.18 2.66 -2.94
CA SER A 78 -18.22 3.64 -3.21
C SER A 78 -18.04 4.86 -2.31
N ASN A 79 -18.36 6.05 -2.82
CA ASN A 79 -18.42 7.29 -2.05
C ASN A 79 -19.69 7.40 -1.21
N HIS A 80 -20.63 6.46 -1.37
CA HIS A 80 -21.93 6.49 -0.73
C HIS A 80 -22.01 5.39 0.34
N GLN A 81 -22.33 5.81 1.56
CA GLN A 81 -22.84 4.90 2.55
C GLN A 81 -24.28 4.51 2.16
N LYS A 82 -24.57 3.21 2.15
CA LYS A 82 -25.95 2.73 2.01
C LYS A 82 -26.56 2.61 3.41
N GLU A 83 -27.86 2.88 3.53
CA GLU A 83 -28.60 2.89 4.81
C GLU A 83 -28.41 1.62 5.66
N ASN A 84 -28.08 0.48 5.03
CA ASN A 84 -27.92 -0.81 5.70
C ASN A 84 -26.45 -1.20 5.95
N LEU A 85 -25.51 -0.27 5.77
CA LEU A 85 -24.08 -0.50 6.02
C LEU A 85 -23.53 0.55 6.97
N ASP A 86 -22.80 0.11 7.99
CA ASP A 86 -22.12 0.99 8.95
C ASP A 86 -21.03 1.84 8.28
N LEU A 87 -20.49 1.38 7.14
CA LEU A 87 -19.48 2.07 6.34
C LEU A 87 -19.78 1.94 4.84
N TYR A 88 -19.13 2.77 4.02
CA TYR A 88 -19.22 2.64 2.57
C TYR A 88 -18.58 1.33 2.08
N PRO A 89 -19.12 0.68 1.03
CA PRO A 89 -18.51 -0.49 0.44
C PRO A 89 -17.05 -0.21 0.03
N TYR A 90 -16.13 -1.03 0.53
CA TYR A 90 -14.70 -0.94 0.24
C TYR A 90 -14.09 -2.34 0.17
N ALA A 91 -13.23 -2.56 -0.82
CA ALA A 91 -12.44 -3.78 -0.90
C ALA A 91 -11.09 -3.52 -1.57
N THR A 92 -10.08 -4.23 -1.12
CA THR A 92 -8.77 -4.35 -1.77
C THR A 92 -8.39 -5.81 -1.91
N THR A 93 -7.64 -6.15 -2.94
CA THR A 93 -6.94 -7.44 -2.99
C THR A 93 -5.72 -7.43 -2.06
N ASN A 94 -5.19 -8.61 -1.74
CA ASN A 94 -3.79 -8.67 -1.33
C ASN A 94 -2.89 -8.20 -2.50
N SER A 95 -1.70 -7.70 -2.18
CA SER A 95 -0.77 -7.21 -3.19
C SER A 95 -0.03 -8.32 -3.92
N ILE A 96 0.40 -8.02 -5.14
CA ILE A 96 1.42 -8.78 -5.86
C ILE A 96 2.70 -7.97 -5.80
N PHE A 97 3.80 -8.58 -5.33
CA PHE A 97 5.08 -7.90 -5.22
C PHE A 97 5.83 -7.96 -6.54
N VAL A 98 6.46 -6.85 -6.93
CA VAL A 98 7.24 -6.77 -8.17
C VAL A 98 8.64 -6.30 -7.83
N ASN A 99 9.62 -7.17 -8.07
CA ASN A 99 11.04 -6.89 -7.86
C ASN A 99 11.68 -6.54 -9.21
N VAL A 100 12.26 -5.35 -9.32
CA VAL A 100 12.92 -4.86 -10.53
C VAL A 100 14.44 -4.89 -10.34
N ALA A 101 15.14 -5.62 -11.20
CA ALA A 101 16.59 -5.76 -11.21
C ALA A 101 17.18 -6.16 -9.84
N GLY A 102 16.48 -7.03 -9.10
CA GLY A 102 16.89 -7.50 -7.77
C GLY A 102 16.91 -6.42 -6.68
N LYS A 103 16.36 -5.23 -6.95
CA LYS A 103 16.30 -4.15 -5.95
C LYS A 103 15.12 -4.35 -5.02
N THR A 104 15.31 -4.07 -3.74
CA THR A 104 14.20 -3.96 -2.80
C THR A 104 13.40 -2.68 -3.07
N PRO A 105 12.07 -2.68 -2.77
CA PRO A 105 11.29 -1.45 -2.81
C PRO A 105 11.91 -0.41 -1.87
N ASN A 106 12.07 0.82 -2.37
CA ASN A 106 12.49 1.95 -1.55
C ASN A 106 11.67 3.20 -1.86
N SER A 107 11.37 3.98 -0.82
CA SER A 107 10.58 5.21 -0.90
C SER A 107 11.13 6.21 0.11
N ALA A 108 11.84 7.22 -0.39
CA ALA A 108 12.39 8.29 0.43
C ALA A 108 11.26 9.13 1.07
N GLU A 109 10.14 9.31 0.38
CA GLU A 109 8.97 10.03 0.89
C GLU A 109 8.34 9.28 2.08
N ASP A 110 8.17 7.95 1.98
CA ASP A 110 7.66 7.15 3.10
C ASP A 110 8.65 7.19 4.27
N ALA A 111 9.96 7.13 3.99
CA ALA A 111 10.98 7.23 5.02
C ALA A 111 10.91 8.58 5.76
N ASP A 112 10.77 9.70 5.04
CA ASP A 112 10.64 11.04 5.62
C ASP A 112 9.35 11.18 6.45
N TYR A 113 8.25 10.58 5.98
CA TYR A 113 7.00 10.52 6.75
C TYR A 113 7.19 9.79 8.09
N PHE A 114 7.83 8.61 8.08
CA PHE A 114 8.08 7.85 9.31
C PHE A 114 9.09 8.54 10.22
N LEU A 115 10.12 9.20 9.68
CA LEU A 115 11.07 9.98 10.48
C LEU A 115 10.36 11.13 11.22
N THR A 116 9.44 11.83 10.54
CA THR A 116 8.61 12.87 11.17
C THR A 116 7.75 12.31 12.32
N TRP A 117 7.23 11.09 12.18
CA TRP A 117 6.51 10.43 13.26
C TRP A 117 7.42 9.99 14.40
N ILE A 118 8.62 9.51 14.09
CA ILE A 118 9.63 9.16 15.09
C ILE A 118 10.03 10.39 15.90
N ASP A 119 10.18 11.56 15.28
CA ASP A 119 10.43 12.82 15.98
C ASP A 119 9.34 13.11 17.03
N ARG A 120 8.07 12.91 16.68
CA ARG A 120 6.93 13.11 17.59
C ARG A 120 6.92 12.11 18.74
N ILE A 121 7.24 10.85 18.46
CA ILE A 121 7.31 9.79 19.48
C ILE A 121 8.48 10.07 20.43
N GLU A 122 9.63 10.49 19.91
CA GLU A 122 10.80 10.87 20.71
C GLU A 122 10.50 12.06 21.62
N GLU A 123 9.87 13.12 21.10
CA GLU A 123 9.45 14.28 21.89
C GLU A 123 8.45 13.89 23.00
N ALA A 124 7.49 13.03 22.70
CA ALA A 124 6.53 12.52 23.68
C ALA A 124 7.22 11.69 24.77
N ALA A 125 8.15 10.80 24.38
CA ALA A 125 8.93 10.00 25.32
C ALA A 125 9.80 10.87 26.23
N HIS A 126 10.45 11.91 25.70
CA HIS A 126 11.23 12.82 26.55
C HIS A 126 10.39 13.55 27.61
N ARG A 127 9.16 13.96 27.25
CA ARG A 127 8.23 14.68 28.13
C ARG A 127 7.46 13.78 29.10
N ALA A 128 7.38 12.49 28.85
CA ALA A 128 6.62 11.59 29.70
C ALA A 128 7.21 11.54 31.11
N THR A 129 6.32 11.59 32.11
CA THR A 129 6.66 11.54 33.55
C THR A 129 6.24 10.23 34.21
N SER A 130 5.64 9.32 33.44
CA SER A 130 5.06 8.06 33.92
C SER A 130 6.01 6.86 33.85
N TYR A 131 7.32 7.10 33.69
CA TYR A 131 8.32 6.04 33.71
C TYR A 131 8.48 5.46 35.11
N ILE A 132 8.73 4.16 35.19
CA ILE A 132 9.00 3.43 36.43
C ILE A 132 10.36 3.89 36.99
N ASP A 133 11.38 3.96 36.13
CA ASP A 133 12.72 4.41 36.46
C ASP A 133 13.44 5.00 35.22
N ASP A 134 14.63 5.57 35.45
CA ASP A 134 15.45 6.15 34.39
C ASP A 134 15.98 5.10 33.41
N GLU A 135 16.12 3.84 33.85
CA GLU A 135 16.61 2.75 33.00
C GLU A 135 15.57 2.39 31.94
N GLU A 136 14.29 2.31 32.32
CA GLU A 136 13.17 2.12 31.40
C GLU A 136 13.12 3.24 30.37
N LYS A 137 13.22 4.50 30.81
CA LYS A 137 13.25 5.65 29.91
C LYS A 137 14.40 5.53 28.91
N SER A 138 15.60 5.20 29.38
CA SER A 138 16.77 5.03 28.49
C SER A 138 16.56 3.92 27.46
N ARG A 139 16.03 2.76 27.86
CA ARG A 139 15.74 1.66 26.93
C ARG A 139 14.76 2.07 25.83
N ILE A 140 13.68 2.76 26.19
CA ILE A 140 12.67 3.23 25.24
C ILE A 140 13.27 4.23 24.24
N ILE A 141 14.06 5.19 24.73
CA ILE A 141 14.74 6.16 23.86
C ILE A 141 15.73 5.46 22.91
N ASP A 142 16.45 4.45 23.38
CA ASP A 142 17.37 3.69 22.53
C ASP A 142 16.63 2.88 21.45
N ASP A 143 15.46 2.32 21.75
CA ASP A 143 14.63 1.63 20.76
C ASP A 143 14.08 2.59 19.70
N ILE A 144 13.69 3.81 20.11
CA ILE A 144 13.29 4.89 19.19
C ILE A 144 14.47 5.26 18.26
N LYS A 145 15.69 5.40 18.80
CA LYS A 145 16.90 5.68 17.98
C LYS A 145 17.20 4.55 17.00
N LYS A 146 17.08 3.28 17.42
CA LYS A 146 17.26 2.13 16.51
C LYS A 146 16.26 2.17 15.37
N ALA A 147 14.99 2.50 15.66
CA ALA A 147 13.96 2.66 14.64
C ALA A 147 14.30 3.80 13.66
N ARG A 148 14.76 4.95 14.17
CA ARG A 148 15.22 6.09 13.34
C ARG A 148 16.27 5.66 12.33
N SER A 149 17.33 4.97 12.78
CA SER A 149 18.42 4.55 11.90
C SER A 149 17.98 3.58 10.79
N VAL A 150 16.87 2.84 10.96
CA VAL A 150 16.32 2.00 9.89
C VAL A 150 15.79 2.85 8.74
N PHE A 151 15.06 3.92 9.04
CA PHE A 151 14.46 4.78 8.02
C PHE A 151 15.48 5.75 7.40
N GLU A 152 16.47 6.22 8.16
CA GLU A 152 17.58 7.02 7.60
C GLU A 152 18.37 6.27 6.52
N ARG A 153 18.57 4.95 6.69
CA ARG A 153 19.22 4.10 5.67
C ARG A 153 18.35 3.82 4.45
N LYS A 154 17.04 4.10 4.53
CA LYS A 154 16.07 3.92 3.44
C LYS A 154 15.80 5.22 2.69
N LYS A 155 16.37 6.34 3.13
CA LYS A 155 16.35 7.57 2.34
C LYS A 155 17.20 7.41 1.07
#